data_AF-A0A3M9ZX47-F1
#
_entry.id   AF-A0A3M9ZX47-F1
#
_cell.length_a   1.000
_cell.length_b   1.000
_cell.length_c   1.000
_cell.angle_alpha   90.00
_cell.angle_beta   90.00
_cell.angle_gamma   90.00
#
_symmetry.space_group_name_H-M   'P 1'
#
loop_
_entity.id
_entity.type
_entity.pdbx_description
1 polymer ?
#
loop_
_entity_poly.entity_id
_entity_poly.type
_entity_poly.pdbx_seq_one_letter_code
_entity_poly.pdbx_strand_id
1 'polypeptide(L)'
;MTPFDGRIILITYRINDAHIFRLKEWEDGEKGMLEKFYNTVMELQRGKGDKLRIIGHNILGFDMAFLYNRMVFHKIAEDKWIHHWLLRKPLILDLLQMHMPLNSYRSKGLKHDVLAHAYGLPTKDTSGGDEAQHYFAKDYEKVLQYSEREFIYPEMFARMESGGMVSKEELQESIKHYNTLHENDTRY
;
A
#
# COMPACT_ATOMS: atom_id res chain seq x y z
N MET A 1 -9.44 -7.59 10.99
CA MET A 1 -8.24 -8.30 11.49
C MET A 1 -7.38 -7.28 12.21
N THR A 2 -6.92 -7.56 13.42
CA THR A 2 -6.02 -6.65 14.16
C THR A 2 -4.56 -7.00 13.86
N PRO A 3 -3.59 -6.09 14.09
CA PRO A 3 -2.17 -6.43 14.02
C PRO A 3 -1.73 -7.51 15.02
N PHE A 4 -2.52 -7.76 16.07
CA PHE A 4 -2.21 -8.76 17.08
C PHE A 4 -2.54 -10.18 16.61
N ASP A 5 -3.67 -10.33 15.91
CA ASP A 5 -4.18 -11.62 15.44
C ASP A 5 -3.81 -11.93 13.98
N GLY A 6 -3.51 -10.90 13.20
CA GLY A 6 -3.14 -11.02 11.79
C GLY A 6 -1.66 -11.33 11.57
N ARG A 7 -1.34 -11.72 10.33
CA ARG A 7 0.02 -11.97 9.84
C ARG A 7 0.23 -11.23 8.53
N ILE A 8 1.42 -10.69 8.32
CA ILE A 8 1.84 -10.21 7.00
C ILE A 8 2.31 -11.41 6.19
N ILE A 9 1.70 -11.62 5.02
CA ILE A 9 2.02 -12.74 4.13
C ILE A 9 2.90 -12.34 2.94
N LEU A 10 2.84 -11.07 2.55
CA LEU A 10 3.55 -10.52 1.40
C LEU A 10 3.81 -9.03 1.63
N ILE A 11 5.01 -8.55 1.31
CA ILE A 11 5.32 -7.13 1.17
C ILE A 11 5.84 -6.89 -0.25
N THR A 12 5.13 -6.07 -1.00
CA THR A 12 5.53 -5.65 -2.35
C THR A 12 5.94 -4.18 -2.33
N TYR A 13 7.13 -3.88 -2.83
CA TYR A 13 7.64 -2.51 -2.90
C TYR A 13 8.56 -2.33 -4.09
N ARG A 14 8.80 -1.07 -4.46
CA ARG A 14 9.75 -0.66 -5.50
C ARG A 14 10.56 0.51 -4.97
N ILE A 15 11.86 0.52 -5.26
CA ILE A 15 12.76 1.60 -4.90
C ILE A 15 13.10 2.37 -6.17
N ASN A 16 12.60 3.60 -6.30
CA ASN A 16 12.79 4.42 -7.51
C ASN A 16 12.45 3.61 -8.78
N ASP A 17 13.29 3.69 -9.81
CA ASP A 17 13.11 2.97 -11.07
C ASP A 17 13.59 1.51 -11.06
N ALA A 18 13.95 0.95 -9.90
CA ALA A 18 14.41 -0.43 -9.79
C ALA A 18 13.30 -1.46 -10.06
N HIS A 19 13.67 -2.75 -10.02
CA HIS A 19 12.72 -3.84 -10.10
C HIS A 19 11.76 -3.87 -8.89
N ILE A 20 10.60 -4.49 -9.08
CA ILE A 20 9.63 -4.74 -8.00
C ILE A 20 10.19 -5.84 -7.09
N PHE A 21 10.25 -5.55 -5.80
CA PHE A 21 10.65 -6.48 -4.75
C PHE A 21 9.41 -7.10 -4.11
N ARG A 22 9.49 -8.41 -3.83
CA ARG A 22 8.44 -9.19 -3.18
C ARG A 22 9.05 -10.02 -2.08
N LEU A 23 8.78 -9.63 -0.85
CA LEU A 23 9.18 -10.42 0.31
C LEU A 23 8.00 -11.30 0.69
N LYS A 24 8.23 -12.61 0.72
CA LYS A 24 7.18 -13.62 0.82
C LYS A 24 7.31 -14.37 2.14
N GLU A 25 6.24 -14.38 2.90
CA GLU A 25 6.22 -15.04 4.21
C GLU A 25 6.48 -16.55 4.09
N TRP A 26 6.01 -17.18 3.02
CA TRP A 26 6.19 -18.62 2.80
C TRP A 26 7.61 -19.02 2.36
N GLU A 27 8.51 -18.06 2.13
CA GLU A 27 9.93 -18.33 1.80
C GLU A 27 10.82 -18.24 3.06
N ASP A 28 10.68 -17.19 3.87
CA ASP A 28 11.56 -16.92 5.02
C ASP A 28 10.84 -16.87 6.39
N GLY A 29 9.53 -17.10 6.41
CA GLY A 29 8.68 -16.77 7.55
C GLY A 29 8.46 -15.26 7.71
N GLU A 30 7.43 -14.90 8.50
CA GLU A 30 7.04 -13.49 8.67
C GLU A 30 8.18 -12.67 9.29
N LYS A 31 8.89 -13.26 10.26
CA LYS A 31 10.03 -12.62 10.91
C LYS A 31 11.15 -12.30 9.92
N GLY A 32 11.58 -13.28 9.12
CA GLY A 32 12.66 -13.10 8.15
C GLY A 32 12.30 -12.06 7.08
N MET A 33 11.06 -12.07 6.60
CA MET A 33 10.53 -11.03 5.71
C MET A 33 10.58 -9.63 6.35
N LEU A 34 10.14 -9.50 7.60
CA LEU A 34 10.16 -8.22 8.32
C LEU A 34 11.59 -7.72 8.58
N GLU A 35 12.54 -8.60 8.88
CA GLU A 35 13.96 -8.25 9.02
C GLU A 35 14.53 -7.70 7.70
N LYS A 36 14.25 -8.38 6.57
CA LYS A 36 14.67 -7.92 5.23
C LYS A 36 14.11 -6.53 4.91
N PHE A 37 12.81 -6.32 5.17
CA PHE A 37 12.17 -5.03 4.92
C PHE A 37 12.74 -3.92 5.85
N TYR A 38 12.88 -4.21 7.14
CA TYR A 38 13.45 -3.27 8.11
C TYR A 38 14.88 -2.84 7.74
N ASN A 39 15.73 -3.80 7.39
CA ASN A 39 17.10 -3.51 6.98
C ASN A 39 17.15 -2.66 5.71
N THR A 40 16.30 -2.96 4.73
CA THR A 40 16.16 -2.15 3.51
C THR A 40 15.80 -0.70 3.83
N VAL A 41 14.78 -0.46 4.67
CA VAL A 41 14.38 0.90 5.09
C VAL A 41 15.50 1.63 5.84
N MET A 42 16.22 0.92 6.71
CA MET A 42 17.33 1.48 7.48
C MET A 42 18.50 1.86 6.58
N GLU A 43 18.88 1.01 5.63
CA GLU A 43 19.96 1.25 4.67
C GLU A 43 19.66 2.43 3.76
N LEU A 44 18.45 2.49 3.19
CA LEU A 44 18.00 3.61 2.37
C LEU A 44 18.08 4.95 3.13
N GLN A 45 17.78 4.95 4.43
CA GLN A 45 17.84 6.15 5.26
C GLN A 45 19.22 6.48 5.81
N ARG A 46 20.18 5.58 5.72
CA ARG A 46 21.60 5.83 6.04
C ARG A 46 22.36 6.37 4.83
N GLY A 47 21.82 6.19 3.62
CA GLY A 47 22.38 6.75 2.38
C GLY A 47 22.51 8.29 2.43
N LYS A 48 23.40 8.83 1.60
CA LYS A 48 23.67 10.28 1.49
C LYS A 48 22.63 11.05 0.65
N GLY A 49 21.46 10.45 0.39
CA GLY A 49 20.41 11.03 -0.44
C GLY A 49 19.39 11.85 0.36
N ASP A 50 18.35 12.30 -0.36
CA ASP A 50 17.17 12.91 0.25
C ASP A 50 16.53 11.98 1.29
N LYS A 51 15.72 12.57 2.17
CA LYS A 51 14.89 11.84 3.13
C LYS A 51 14.06 10.78 2.39
N LEU A 52 14.16 9.51 2.79
CA LEU A 52 13.39 8.40 2.22
C LEU A 52 11.90 8.77 2.17
N ARG A 53 11.30 8.65 0.98
CA ARG A 53 9.86 8.81 0.78
C ARG A 53 9.21 7.43 0.70
N ILE A 54 8.17 7.22 1.50
CA ILE A 54 7.35 5.99 1.45
C ILE A 54 5.97 6.41 0.92
N ILE A 55 5.54 5.79 -0.17
CA ILE A 55 4.31 6.15 -0.88
C ILE A 55 3.40 4.93 -0.93
N GLY A 56 2.09 5.15 -0.78
CA GLY A 56 1.06 4.13 -0.96
C GLY A 56 -0.32 4.67 -0.60
N HIS A 57 -1.36 3.84 -0.75
CA HIS A 57 -2.75 4.24 -0.48
C HIS A 57 -3.19 3.79 0.91
N ASN A 58 -3.62 4.75 1.75
CA ASN A 58 -4.04 4.52 3.13
C ASN A 58 -2.96 3.87 4.02
N ILE A 59 -1.68 4.06 3.67
CA ILE A 59 -0.55 3.42 4.35
C ILE A 59 -0.39 3.90 5.80
N LEU A 60 -0.77 5.13 6.12
CA LEU A 60 -0.76 5.60 7.52
C LEU A 60 -1.94 5.01 8.31
N GLY A 61 -3.08 4.80 7.64
CA GLY A 61 -4.27 4.21 8.24
C GLY A 61 -4.17 2.70 8.46
N PHE A 62 -3.27 2.02 7.76
CA PHE A 62 -3.16 0.55 7.82
C PHE A 62 -1.71 0.06 7.83
N ASP A 63 -1.01 0.09 6.69
CA ASP A 63 0.25 -0.62 6.45
C ASP A 63 1.34 -0.31 7.48
N MET A 64 1.61 0.97 7.72
CA MET A 64 2.69 1.41 8.61
C MET A 64 2.43 1.03 10.06
N ALA A 65 1.18 1.15 10.52
CA ALA A 65 0.79 0.73 11.85
C ALA A 65 0.86 -0.80 12.00
N PHE A 66 0.41 -1.54 10.97
CA PHE A 66 0.47 -3.00 10.97
C PHE A 66 1.93 -3.49 10.99
N LEU A 67 2.78 -2.99 10.09
CA LEU A 67 4.22 -3.29 10.03
C LEU A 67 4.90 -3.01 11.37
N TYR A 68 4.69 -1.82 11.95
CA TYR A 68 5.28 -1.46 13.24
C TYR A 68 4.92 -2.48 14.33
N ASN A 69 3.63 -2.78 14.50
CA ASN A 69 3.18 -3.71 15.53
C ASN A 69 3.73 -5.13 15.31
N ARG A 70 3.76 -5.61 14.06
CA ARG A 70 4.31 -6.94 13.74
C ARG A 70 5.82 -7.01 13.96
N MET A 71 6.55 -5.93 13.66
CA MET A 71 7.98 -5.86 13.94
C MET A 71 8.29 -5.85 15.45
N VAL A 72 7.48 -5.14 16.24
CA VAL A 72 7.58 -5.15 17.71
C VAL A 72 7.29 -6.55 18.24
N PHE A 73 6.22 -7.21 17.77
CA PHE A 73 5.84 -8.56 18.16
C PHE A 73 6.97 -9.57 17.91
N HIS A 74 7.60 -9.52 16.72
CA HIS A 74 8.69 -10.41 16.34
C HIS A 74 10.07 -9.99 16.89
N LYS A 75 10.14 -8.89 17.64
CA LYS A 75 11.37 -8.34 18.23
C LYS A 75 12.47 -8.10 17.19
N ILE A 76 12.10 -7.50 16.05
CA ILE A 76 13.04 -7.20 14.94
C ILE A 76 14.13 -6.23 15.38
N ALA A 77 13.77 -5.24 16.20
CA ALA A 77 14.68 -4.31 16.86
C ALA A 77 14.03 -3.79 18.15
N GLU A 78 14.74 -2.98 18.93
CA GLU A 78 14.09 -2.23 20.03
C GLU A 78 13.01 -1.31 19.46
N ASP A 79 11.89 -1.21 20.17
CA ASP A 79 10.72 -0.42 19.78
C ASP A 79 11.09 1.00 19.31
N LYS A 80 11.90 1.72 20.10
CA LYS A 80 12.34 3.09 19.77
C LYS A 80 13.01 3.18 18.39
N TRP A 81 13.72 2.13 17.96
CA TRP A 81 14.38 2.08 16.66
C TRP A 81 13.41 1.71 15.54
N ILE A 82 12.46 0.81 15.78
CA ILE A 82 11.37 0.53 14.83
C ILE A 82 10.59 1.81 14.56
N HIS A 83 10.14 2.51 15.61
CA HIS A 83 9.46 3.79 15.51
C HIS A 83 10.32 4.85 14.78
N HIS A 84 11.60 4.95 15.13
CA HIS A 84 12.52 5.90 14.51
C HIS A 84 12.63 5.68 13.00
N TRP A 85 12.92 4.45 12.58
CA TRP A 85 13.24 4.14 11.19
C TRP A 85 11.99 3.99 10.31
N LEU A 86 10.88 3.44 10.81
CA LEU A 86 9.68 3.29 9.97
C LEU A 86 8.77 4.51 9.99
N LEU A 87 8.58 5.17 11.12
CA LEU A 87 7.50 6.15 11.27
C LEU A 87 8.02 7.59 11.33
N ARG A 88 9.11 7.83 12.05
CA ARG A 88 9.59 9.20 12.33
C ARG A 88 10.51 9.75 11.24
N LYS A 89 11.50 8.96 10.82
CA LYS A 89 12.57 9.41 9.93
C LYS A 89 12.20 9.44 8.43
N PRO A 90 11.32 8.62 7.85
CA PRO A 90 10.90 8.79 6.46
C PRO A 90 9.87 9.92 6.30
N LEU A 91 9.68 10.39 5.07
CA LEU A 91 8.52 11.18 4.67
C LEU A 91 7.47 10.22 4.13
N ILE A 92 6.33 10.11 4.81
CA ILE A 92 5.25 9.21 4.40
C ILE A 92 4.24 10.00 3.60
N LEU A 93 4.05 9.60 2.34
CA LEU A 93 3.13 10.20 1.38
C LEU A 93 1.94 9.26 1.21
N ASP A 94 0.92 9.46 2.04
CA ASP A 94 -0.32 8.69 1.97
C ASP A 94 -1.23 9.27 0.90
N LEU A 95 -1.40 8.52 -0.20
CA LEU A 95 -2.20 8.93 -1.35
C LEU A 95 -3.66 9.18 -0.97
N LEU A 96 -4.22 8.49 0.03
CA LEU A 96 -5.58 8.78 0.48
C LEU A 96 -5.65 10.18 1.09
N GLN A 97 -4.70 10.54 1.97
CA GLN A 97 -4.68 11.84 2.63
C GLN A 97 -4.39 12.98 1.65
N MET A 98 -3.48 12.76 0.71
CA MET A 98 -3.16 13.76 -0.34
C MET A 98 -4.40 14.15 -1.15
N HIS A 99 -5.33 13.21 -1.39
CA HIS A 99 -6.55 13.45 -2.17
C HIS A 99 -7.76 13.94 -1.36
N MET A 100 -7.67 13.97 -0.03
CA MET A 100 -8.77 14.45 0.83
C MET A 100 -9.22 15.89 0.51
N PRO A 101 -8.34 16.87 0.25
CA PRO A 101 -8.77 18.24 -0.11
C PRO A 101 -9.65 18.29 -1.36
N LEU A 102 -9.43 17.38 -2.32
CA LEU A 102 -10.22 17.24 -3.55
C LEU A 102 -11.57 16.54 -3.30
N ASN A 103 -11.76 15.94 -2.12
CA ASN A 103 -12.99 15.29 -1.71
C ASN A 103 -13.61 15.93 -0.46
N SER A 104 -13.53 17.27 -0.36
CA SER A 104 -14.10 18.04 0.76
C SER A 104 -13.61 17.56 2.12
N TYR A 105 -12.34 17.17 2.20
CA TYR A 105 -11.68 16.60 3.38
C TYR A 105 -12.35 15.33 3.91
N ARG A 106 -12.97 14.52 3.05
CA ARG A 106 -13.55 13.21 3.40
C ARG A 106 -12.75 12.07 2.79
N SER A 107 -12.51 11.03 3.57
CA SER A 107 -11.90 9.78 3.08
C SER A 107 -12.91 8.87 2.38
N LYS A 108 -14.21 8.99 2.72
CA LYS A 108 -15.27 8.19 2.09
C LYS A 108 -15.32 8.45 0.59
N GLY A 109 -15.22 7.37 -0.19
CA GLY A 109 -15.17 7.41 -1.66
C GLY A 109 -13.75 7.36 -2.24
N LEU A 110 -12.71 7.63 -1.46
CA LEU A 110 -11.31 7.58 -1.94
C LEU A 110 -10.73 6.16 -1.87
N LYS A 111 -11.39 5.23 -2.55
CA LYS A 111 -10.93 3.85 -2.70
C LYS A 111 -9.71 3.77 -3.61
N HIS A 112 -8.97 2.67 -3.52
CA HIS A 112 -7.82 2.40 -4.40
C HIS A 112 -8.21 2.53 -5.87
N ASP A 113 -9.25 1.81 -6.30
CA ASP A 113 -9.72 1.82 -7.70
C ASP A 113 -10.22 3.20 -8.16
N VAL A 114 -10.75 4.02 -7.25
CA VAL A 114 -11.16 5.39 -7.59
C VAL A 114 -9.95 6.23 -7.97
N LEU A 115 -8.86 6.14 -7.21
CA LEU A 115 -7.63 6.84 -7.56
C LEU A 115 -6.99 6.22 -8.81
N ALA A 116 -6.98 4.90 -8.93
CA ALA A 116 -6.49 4.22 -10.14
C ALA A 116 -7.20 4.75 -11.40
N HIS A 117 -8.54 4.77 -11.38
CA HIS A 117 -9.37 5.31 -12.46
C HIS A 117 -9.07 6.80 -12.72
N ALA A 118 -9.03 7.63 -11.67
CA ALA A 118 -8.79 9.07 -11.81
C ALA A 118 -7.45 9.37 -12.49
N TYR A 119 -6.43 8.55 -12.23
CA TYR A 119 -5.13 8.68 -12.88
C TYR A 119 -5.02 7.88 -14.17
N GLY A 120 -6.06 7.19 -14.66
CA GLY A 120 -6.02 6.37 -15.89
C GLY A 120 -5.15 5.11 -15.77
N LEU A 121 -5.15 4.48 -14.60
CA LEU A 121 -4.47 3.23 -14.26
C LEU A 121 -5.48 2.08 -14.19
N PRO A 122 -5.02 0.82 -14.30
CA PRO A 122 -5.91 -0.34 -14.23
C PRO A 122 -6.71 -0.36 -12.92
N THR A 123 -8.01 -0.59 -13.02
CA THR A 123 -8.91 -0.87 -11.90
C THR A 123 -9.24 -2.35 -11.84
N LYS A 124 -9.71 -2.83 -10.69
CA LYS A 124 -10.25 -4.19 -10.58
C LYS A 124 -11.67 -4.30 -11.13
N ASP A 125 -11.98 -5.48 -11.64
CA ASP A 125 -13.36 -5.94 -11.90
C ASP A 125 -13.93 -6.79 -10.76
N THR A 126 -13.12 -7.15 -9.76
CA THR A 126 -13.48 -8.07 -8.67
C THR A 126 -13.37 -7.40 -7.31
N SER A 127 -14.37 -7.62 -6.45
CA SER A 127 -14.30 -7.25 -5.03
C SER A 127 -13.18 -8.01 -4.31
N GLY A 128 -12.40 -7.31 -3.48
CA GLY A 128 -11.32 -7.94 -2.71
C GLY A 128 -11.86 -8.87 -1.62
N GLY A 129 -11.10 -9.88 -1.23
CA GLY A 129 -11.47 -10.77 -0.12
C GLY A 129 -11.02 -12.23 -0.21
N ASP A 130 -10.55 -12.69 -1.36
CA ASP A 130 -10.15 -14.09 -1.57
C ASP A 130 -8.64 -14.34 -1.37
N GLU A 131 -7.85 -13.29 -1.10
CA GLU A 131 -6.39 -13.40 -1.00
C GLU A 131 -5.97 -14.29 0.17
N ALA A 132 -6.68 -14.16 1.29
CA ALA A 132 -6.49 -15.03 2.45
C ALA A 132 -6.82 -16.49 2.12
N GLN A 133 -7.89 -16.73 1.36
CA GLN A 133 -8.29 -18.09 0.95
C GLN A 133 -7.22 -18.72 0.06
N HIS A 134 -6.72 -17.98 -0.94
CA HIS A 134 -5.62 -18.43 -1.79
C HIS A 134 -4.35 -18.73 -0.98
N TYR A 135 -3.99 -17.88 -0.02
CA TYR A 135 -2.85 -18.13 0.86
C TYR A 135 -3.01 -19.43 1.69
N PHE A 136 -4.17 -19.64 2.32
CA PHE A 136 -4.42 -20.86 3.10
C PHE A 136 -4.51 -22.12 2.22
N ALA A 137 -4.97 -21.98 0.98
CA ALA A 137 -4.94 -23.03 -0.04
C ALA A 137 -3.54 -23.27 -0.64
N LYS A 138 -2.53 -22.47 -0.24
CA LYS A 138 -1.17 -22.46 -0.78
C LYS A 138 -1.09 -22.11 -2.28
N ASP A 139 -2.10 -21.42 -2.79
CA ASP A 139 -2.10 -20.85 -4.13
C ASP A 139 -1.37 -19.50 -4.13
N TYR A 140 -0.06 -19.56 -3.88
CA TYR A 140 0.78 -18.37 -3.75
C TYR A 140 0.89 -17.58 -5.05
N GLU A 141 0.72 -18.24 -6.19
CA GLU A 141 0.73 -17.57 -7.49
C GLU A 141 -0.45 -16.60 -7.63
N LYS A 142 -1.65 -16.99 -7.17
CA LYS A 142 -2.80 -16.06 -7.13
C LYS A 142 -2.56 -14.88 -6.20
N VAL A 143 -1.91 -15.09 -5.06
CA VAL A 143 -1.53 -14.01 -4.13
C VAL A 143 -0.58 -13.01 -4.82
N LEU A 144 0.40 -13.52 -5.57
CA LEU A 144 1.35 -12.68 -6.32
C LEU A 144 0.68 -11.92 -7.46
N GLN A 145 -0.19 -12.58 -8.23
CA GLN A 145 -0.96 -11.95 -9.30
C GLN A 145 -1.85 -10.84 -8.77
N TYR A 146 -2.52 -11.06 -7.64
CA TYR A 146 -3.30 -10.03 -6.98
C TYR A 146 -2.44 -8.81 -6.63
N SER A 147 -1.29 -9.05 -5.99
CA SER A 147 -0.38 -7.96 -5.61
C SER A 147 0.19 -7.21 -6.81
N GLU A 148 0.48 -7.87 -7.93
CA GLU A 148 0.96 -7.20 -9.15
C GLU A 148 -0.10 -6.23 -9.69
N ARG A 149 -1.37 -6.64 -9.76
CA ARG A 149 -2.45 -5.78 -10.26
C ARG A 149 -2.68 -4.55 -9.37
N GLU A 150 -2.51 -4.70 -8.07
CA GLU A 150 -2.73 -3.65 -7.06
C GLU A 150 -1.57 -2.67 -6.92
N PHE A 151 -0.36 -3.10 -7.32
CA PHE A 151 0.84 -2.33 -7.09
C PHE A 151 1.06 -1.28 -8.19
N ILE A 152 0.19 -0.27 -8.21
CA ILE A 152 0.19 0.83 -9.19
C ILE A 152 0.83 2.12 -8.65
N TYR A 153 1.32 2.10 -7.41
CA TYR A 153 1.73 3.31 -6.69
C TYR A 153 2.92 4.04 -7.34
N PRO A 154 3.96 3.36 -7.87
CA PRO A 154 5.03 4.04 -8.59
C PRO A 154 4.51 4.82 -9.81
N GLU A 155 3.64 4.20 -10.60
CA GLU A 155 3.08 4.78 -11.82
C GLU A 155 2.14 5.94 -11.48
N MET A 156 1.32 5.80 -10.44
CA MET A 156 0.45 6.87 -9.96
C MET A 156 1.27 8.08 -9.49
N PHE A 157 2.30 7.84 -8.69
CA PHE A 157 3.16 8.91 -8.19
C PHE A 157 3.92 9.61 -9.32
N ALA A 158 4.43 8.86 -10.31
CA ALA A 158 5.07 9.44 -11.49
C ALA A 158 4.12 10.34 -12.30
N ARG A 159 2.84 9.97 -12.44
CA ARG A 159 1.82 10.84 -13.07
C ARG A 159 1.60 12.11 -12.26
N MET A 160 1.56 12.01 -10.93
CA MET A 160 1.43 13.18 -10.05
C MET A 160 2.63 14.12 -10.12
N GLU A 161 3.86 13.58 -10.20
CA GLU A 161 5.08 14.40 -10.29
C GLU A 161 5.22 15.10 -11.65
N SER A 162 4.79 14.47 -12.74
CA SER A 162 4.92 15.03 -14.09
C SER A 162 3.74 15.91 -14.53
N GLY A 163 2.51 15.53 -14.17
CA GLY A 163 1.28 16.20 -14.59
C GLY A 163 0.57 16.97 -13.48
N GLY A 164 1.02 16.86 -12.23
CA GLY A 164 0.28 17.33 -11.07
C GLY A 164 -0.82 16.37 -10.63
N MET A 165 -1.49 16.71 -9.54
CA MET A 165 -2.67 15.96 -9.07
C MET A 165 -3.86 16.19 -10.01
N VAL A 166 -4.72 15.19 -10.12
CA VAL A 166 -6.04 15.34 -10.78
C VAL A 166 -6.83 16.49 -10.16
N SER A 167 -7.70 17.09 -10.96
CA SER A 167 -8.67 18.09 -10.51
C SER A 167 -9.72 17.49 -9.58
N LYS A 168 -10.43 18.37 -8.87
CA LYS A 168 -11.57 17.98 -8.05
C LYS A 168 -12.65 17.32 -8.90
N GLU A 169 -12.91 17.85 -10.08
CA GLU A 169 -13.94 17.40 -11.00
C GLU A 169 -13.67 15.97 -11.49
N GLU A 170 -12.45 15.69 -11.95
CA GLU A 170 -12.01 14.35 -12.40
C GLU A 170 -12.08 13.31 -11.27
N LEU A 171 -11.69 13.69 -10.04
CA LEU A 171 -11.79 12.80 -8.90
C LEU A 171 -13.25 12.49 -8.56
N GLN A 172 -14.13 13.48 -8.59
CA GLN A 172 -15.57 13.28 -8.31
C GLN A 172 -16.24 12.44 -9.40
N GLU A 173 -15.84 12.58 -10.66
CA GLU A 173 -16.29 11.70 -11.75
C GLU A 173 -15.88 10.25 -11.50
N SER A 174 -14.63 10.03 -11.10
CA SER A 174 -14.12 8.68 -10.77
C SER A 174 -14.83 8.05 -9.58
N ILE A 175 -15.18 8.83 -8.56
CA ILE A 175 -16.01 8.37 -7.42
C ILE A 175 -17.39 7.92 -7.92
N LYS A 176 -18.04 8.71 -8.78
CA LYS A 176 -19.35 8.36 -9.35
C LYS A 176 -19.28 7.09 -10.18
N HIS A 177 -18.29 7.00 -11.06
CA HIS A 177 -18.05 5.82 -11.90
C HIS A 177 -17.93 4.54 -11.04
N TYR A 178 -17.08 4.58 -10.02
CA TYR A 178 -16.90 3.47 -9.09
C TYR A 178 -18.21 3.09 -8.40
N ASN A 179 -18.96 4.06 -7.87
CA ASN A 179 -20.23 3.78 -7.21
C ASN A 179 -21.26 3.17 -8.16
N THR A 180 -21.34 3.64 -9.42
CA THR A 180 -22.25 3.07 -10.42
C THR A 180 -21.94 1.61 -10.74
N LEU A 181 -20.65 1.24 -10.82
CA LEU A 181 -20.27 -0.16 -11.04
C LEU A 181 -20.69 -1.06 -9.87
N HIS A 182 -20.53 -0.57 -8.63
CA HIS A 182 -20.73 -1.40 -7.42
C HIS A 182 -22.15 -1.30 -6.83
N GLU A 183 -22.97 -0.33 -7.24
CA GLU A 183 -24.41 -0.29 -6.92
C GLU A 183 -25.19 -1.39 -7.66
N ASN A 184 -24.71 -1.86 -8.81
CA ASN A 184 -25.33 -2.95 -9.57
C ASN A 184 -25.04 -4.34 -8.99
N ASP A 185 -23.95 -4.49 -8.22
CA ASP A 185 -23.56 -5.76 -7.58
C ASP A 185 -24.39 -6.11 -6.34
N THR A 186 -25.17 -5.17 -5.80
CA THR A 186 -26.01 -5.39 -4.60
C THR A 186 -27.46 -5.75 -4.91
N ARG A 187 -27.81 -5.98 -6.19
CA ARG A 187 -29.18 -6.29 -6.64
C ARG A 187 -29.43 -7.75 -7.06
N TYR A 188 -28.54 -8.68 -6.71
CA TYR A 188 -28.73 -10.11 -6.97
C TYR A 188 -28.59 -10.97 -5.71
#